data_AF-A0A2D7I771-F1
#
_entry.id   AF-A0A2D7I771-F1
#
_cell.length_a   1.000
_cell.length_b   1.000
_cell.length_c   1.000
_cell.angle_alpha   90.00
_cell.angle_beta   90.00
_cell.angle_gamma   90.00
#
_symmetry.space_group_name_H-M   'P 1'
#
loop_
_entity.id
_entity.type
_entity.pdbx_description
1 polymer ?
#
loop_
_entity_poly.entity_id
_entity_poly.type
_entity_poly.pdbx_seq_one_letter_code
_entity_poly.pdbx_strand_id
1 'polypeptide(L)' 'MAFTEYKVIHVMEGGLGTVLLGSSGLPLEKLEVTLNREAADGWQVVFQVIENRRFLLFWNRETVIVTLGR' A
#
# COMPACT_ATOMS: atom_id res chain seq x y z
N MET A 1 9.07 -17.74 13.54
CA MET A 1 8.10 -17.18 14.49
C MET A 1 6.73 -17.44 13.91
N ALA A 2 5.79 -17.99 14.69
CA ALA A 2 4.41 -18.13 14.24
C ALA A 2 3.64 -16.92 14.77
N PHE A 3 3.13 -16.08 13.87
CA PHE A 3 2.22 -15.01 14.26
C PHE A 3 0.87 -15.59 14.66
N THR A 4 0.23 -14.97 15.64
CA THR A 4 -1.07 -15.38 16.17
C THR A 4 -2.22 -14.77 15.38
N GLU A 5 -1.99 -13.59 14.79
CA GLU A 5 -2.97 -12.90 13.98
C GLU A 5 -2.33 -12.27 12.74
N TYR A 6 -3.15 -12.10 11.71
CA TYR A 6 -2.76 -11.50 10.43
C TYR A 6 -3.77 -10.45 10.01
N LYS A 7 -3.27 -9.41 9.36
CA LYS A 7 -4.11 -8.46 8.63
C LYS A 7 -3.46 -8.05 7.33
N VAL A 8 -4.29 -7.67 6.37
CA VAL A 8 -3.86 -7.20 5.05
C VAL A 8 -4.26 -5.74 4.91
N ILE A 9 -3.30 -4.89 4.55
CA ILE A 9 -3.54 -3.47 4.26
C ILE A 9 -3.27 -3.19 2.79
N HIS A 10 -4.09 -2.31 2.22
CA HIS A 10 -3.94 -1.82 0.85
C HIS A 10 -3.58 -0.33 0.89
N VAL A 11 -2.39 0.00 0.42
CA VAL A 11 -1.93 1.39 0.32
C VAL A 11 -1.96 1.81 -1.15
N MET A 12 -2.86 2.74 -1.46
CA MET A 12 -3.05 3.31 -2.80
C MET A 12 -3.21 4.83 -2.72
N GLU A 13 -2.82 5.52 -3.77
CA GLU A 13 -3.04 6.96 -3.92
C GLU A 13 -4.54 7.26 -4.14
N GLY A 14 -5.06 8.35 -3.58
CA GLY A 14 -6.45 8.77 -3.72
C GLY A 14 -6.71 9.30 -5.13
N GLY A 15 -7.64 8.68 -5.85
CA GLY A 15 -7.88 8.85 -7.30
C GLY A 15 -8.46 10.19 -7.77
N LEU A 16 -8.16 11.31 -7.11
CA LEU A 16 -8.58 12.65 -7.52
C LEU A 16 -7.43 13.67 -7.56
N GLY A 17 -6.31 13.43 -6.88
CA GLY A 17 -5.15 14.33 -6.90
C GLY A 17 -4.25 14.15 -8.13
N THR A 18 -4.08 12.92 -8.59
CA THR A 18 -3.15 12.54 -9.68
C THR A 18 -3.77 12.44 -11.06
N VAL A 19 -5.09 12.61 -11.18
CA VAL A 19 -5.81 12.56 -12.48
C VAL A 19 -5.42 13.72 -13.39
N LEU A 20 -4.85 14.81 -12.86
CA LEU A 20 -4.49 15.99 -13.64
C LEU A 20 -3.04 15.99 -14.21
N LEU A 21 -2.09 15.22 -13.68
CA LEU A 21 -0.66 15.37 -14.04
C LEU A 21 0.13 14.06 -14.08
N GLY A 22 -0.39 13.05 -14.79
CA GLY A 22 0.44 12.21 -15.64
C GLY A 22 1.62 11.42 -15.04
N SER A 23 1.57 11.01 -13.77
CA SER A 23 2.23 9.79 -13.26
C SER A 23 1.96 9.62 -11.76
N SER A 24 0.94 8.84 -11.40
CA SER A 24 0.78 8.35 -10.01
C SER A 24 1.79 7.24 -9.76
N GLY A 25 2.98 7.59 -9.30
CA GLY A 25 3.92 6.60 -8.77
C GLY A 25 3.41 6.02 -7.44
N LEU A 26 3.99 4.90 -7.02
CA LEU A 26 3.81 4.31 -5.70
C LEU A 26 3.86 5.38 -4.59
N PRO A 27 2.83 5.53 -3.74
CA PRO A 27 2.80 6.55 -2.71
C PRO A 27 3.70 6.17 -1.52
N LEU A 28 5.01 6.31 -1.70
CA LEU A 28 6.03 5.84 -0.77
C LEU A 28 5.89 6.48 0.62
N GLU A 29 5.70 7.80 0.68
CA GLU A 29 5.51 8.51 1.95
C GLU A 29 4.28 7.98 2.72
N LYS A 30 3.16 7.77 2.02
CA LYS A 30 1.95 7.20 2.62
C LYS A 30 2.17 5.78 3.11
N LEU A 31 2.92 4.97 2.36
CA LEU A 31 3.31 3.62 2.76
C LEU A 31 4.16 3.67 4.02
N GLU A 32 5.21 4.49 4.07
CA GLU A 32 6.09 4.64 5.22
C GLU A 32 5.34 5.08 6.48
N VAL A 33 4.49 6.11 6.37
CA VAL A 33 3.66 6.57 7.50
C VAL A 33 2.72 5.47 7.98
N THR A 34 2.12 4.71 7.06
CA THR A 34 1.23 3.60 7.40
C THR A 34 2.02 2.49 8.11
N LEU A 35 3.16 2.05 7.56
CA LEU A 35 3.97 0.99 8.15
C LEU A 35 4.55 1.37 9.51
N ASN A 36 4.99 2.62 9.69
CA ASN A 36 5.49 3.12 10.97
C ASN A 36 4.41 3.10 12.06
N ARG A 37 3.17 3.47 11.70
CA ARG A 37 2.03 3.37 12.61
C ARG A 37 1.75 1.92 12.98
N GLU A 38 1.72 1.03 12.00
CA GLU A 38 1.48 -0.39 12.22
C GLU A 38 2.57 -1.05 13.07
N ALA A 39 3.82 -0.67 12.85
CA ALA A 39 4.95 -1.12 13.66
C ALA A 39 4.84 -0.62 15.12
N ALA A 40 4.38 0.62 15.34
CA ALA A 40 4.11 1.15 16.69
C ALA A 40 2.99 0.37 17.40
N ASP A 41 2.02 -0.15 16.66
CA ASP A 41 0.94 -1.02 17.15
C ASP A 41 1.38 -2.51 17.32
N GLY A 42 2.67 -2.80 17.11
CA GLY A 42 3.29 -4.11 17.30
C GLY A 42 3.19 -5.06 16.10
N TRP A 43 2.76 -4.58 14.93
CA TRP A 43 2.66 -5.40 13.73
C TRP A 43 3.99 -5.49 12.98
N GLN A 44 4.24 -6.64 12.34
CA GLN A 44 5.43 -6.90 11.55
C GLN A 44 5.07 -7.22 10.10
N VAL A 45 5.83 -6.69 9.14
CA VAL A 45 5.66 -7.02 7.71
C VAL A 45 6.08 -8.47 7.46
N VAL A 46 5.14 -9.27 6.97
CA VAL A 46 5.36 -10.68 6.61
C VAL A 46 5.56 -10.82 5.11
N PHE A 47 4.75 -10.10 4.34
CA PHE A 47 4.78 -10.15 2.88
C PHE A 47 4.33 -8.82 2.31
N GLN A 48 4.93 -8.41 1.19
CA GLN A 48 4.56 -7.22 0.45
C GLN A 48 4.58 -7.52 -1.04
N VAL A 49 3.54 -7.08 -1.75
CA VAL A 49 3.47 -7.13 -3.21
C VAL A 49 2.95 -5.82 -3.77
N ILE A 50 3.49 -5.42 -4.91
CA ILE A 50 3.03 -4.26 -5.67
C ILE A 50 2.15 -4.79 -6.81
N GLU A 51 0.90 -4.36 -6.82
CA GLU A 51 -0.03 -4.60 -7.91
C GLU A 51 -0.11 -3.34 -8.78
N ASN A 52 0.18 -3.49 -10.07
CA ASN A 52 -0.10 -2.45 -11.06
C ASN A 52 -1.33 -2.89 -11.88
N ARG A 53 -2.42 -2.12 -11.78
CA ARG A 53 -3.67 -2.42 -12.47
C ARG A 53 -4.06 -1.27 -13.39
N ARG A 54 -4.48 -1.60 -14.61
CA ARG A 54 -5.08 -0.64 -15.54
C ARG A 54 -6.30 0.03 -14.93
N PHE A 55 -6.31 1.36 -14.94
CA PHE A 55 -7.38 2.21 -14.46
C PHE A 55 -7.88 3.08 -15.62
N LEU A 56 -9.16 2.99 -15.98
CA LEU A 56 -9.70 3.71 -17.16
C LEU A 56 -8.90 3.44 -18.46
N LEU A 57 -8.97 4.35 -19.44
CA LEU A 57 -8.47 4.12 -20.80
C LEU A 57 -6.94 4.29 -20.91
N PHE A 58 -6.36 5.25 -20.19
CA PHE A 58 -4.92 5.59 -20.24
C PHE A 58 -4.24 5.66 -18.86
N TRP A 59 -4.95 5.40 -17.77
CA TRP A 59 -4.37 5.47 -16.43
C TRP A 59 -3.99 4.08 -15.93
N ASN A 60 -2.99 4.02 -15.06
CA ASN A 60 -2.68 2.82 -14.28
C ASN A 60 -2.70 3.23 -12.82
N ARG A 61 -3.03 2.30 -11.95
CA ARG A 61 -3.03 2.51 -10.51
C ARG A 61 -2.14 1.45 -9.87
N GLU A 62 -1.15 1.93 -9.13
CA GLU A 62 -0.32 1.09 -8.28
C GLU A 62 -0.96 0.98 -6.89
N THR A 63 -0.96 -0.24 -6.36
CA THR A 63 -1.42 -0.54 -5.00
C THR A 63 -0.39 -1.44 -4.34
N VAL A 64 0.02 -1.06 -3.12
CA VAL A 64 0.86 -1.91 -2.29
C VAL A 64 -0.03 -2.71 -1.37
N ILE A 65 0.05 -4.03 -1.49
CA ILE A 65 -0.63 -4.97 -0.60
C ILE A 65 0.42 -5.45 0.39
N VAL A 66 0.18 -5.22 1.67
CA VAL A 66 1.07 -5.64 2.75
C VAL A 66 0.31 -6.56 3.69
N THR A 67 0.87 -7.76 3.90
CA THR A 67 0.43 -8.68 4.95
C THR A 67 1.27 -8.42 6.19
N LEU A 68 0.59 -8.10 7.28
CA LEU A 68 1.15 -7.89 8.59
C LEU A 68 0.82 -9.07 9.51
N GLY A 69 1.75 -9.42 10.39
CA GLY A 69 1.58 -10.44 11.42
C GLY A 69 1.88 -9.86 12.81
N ARG A 70 1.17 -10.36 13.83
CA ARG A 70 1.43 -10.07 15.24
C ARG A 70 1.33 -11.32 16.10
#